data_AF-A0A2W4YNQ9-F1
#
_entry.id   AF-A0A2W4YNQ9-F1
#
_cell.length_a   1.000
_cell.length_b   1.000
_cell.length_c   1.000
_cell.angle_alpha   90.00
_cell.angle_beta   90.00
_cell.angle_gamma   90.00
#
_symmetry.space_group_name_H-M   'P 1'
#
loop_
_entity.id
_entity.type
_entity.pdbx_description
1 polymer ?
#
loop_
_entity_poly.entity_id
_entity_poly.type
_entity_poly.pdbx_seq_one_letter_code
_entity_poly.pdbx_strand_id
1 'polypeptide(L)'
;YFPVRAGGDLAVMHGIAKALFALDDAAKADPSRERVLDVGFIETHTNGFEAFEQAVRAIAWTDIERESGLTRADIEGVAAVYAQAKASILIYGMGLTQHRYGVDNVRMICNLALMRGNVGRPGAGICPVRGHSNVQGQRTVGISEKPELVPLDRLDAQYGFSAPRTKGLDTVGTVEGVIDGSVHAFIGLGGNFVRAAPETERLEAHWKDLALTVQIATKLNRSHLVCGRTALLLPCLGRIEKDVQRSGEQCVTVEDSTTCIHASFGTSEPASDQLLSEPAIVAGIARAWKPDDTRVPWQAWVDDYGLVRDAIEATYPDQFRDFNARLHTPGGFPRPVGARERR
;
A
#
# COMPACT_ATOMS: atom_id res chain seq x y z
N TYR A 1 13.23 8.86 22.65
CA TYR A 1 12.64 9.71 21.61
C TYR A 1 13.77 10.54 21.03
N PHE A 2 13.95 10.52 19.71
CA PHE A 2 15.07 11.20 19.04
C PHE A 2 14.50 12.11 17.94
N PRO A 3 14.68 13.44 18.03
CA PRO A 3 14.12 14.39 17.06
C PRO A 3 15.02 14.48 15.82
N VAL A 4 14.86 13.52 14.91
CA VAL A 4 15.59 13.50 13.63
C VAL A 4 15.24 14.75 12.81
N ARG A 5 16.25 15.39 12.21
CA ARG A 5 16.04 16.48 11.25
C ARG A 5 15.22 15.97 10.06
N ALA A 6 14.26 16.75 9.59
CA ALA A 6 13.44 16.35 8.43
C ALA A 6 14.33 15.96 7.22
N GLY A 7 14.15 14.75 6.69
CA GLY A 7 14.97 14.19 5.61
C GLY A 7 16.34 13.62 6.06
N GLY A 8 16.65 13.64 7.36
CA GLY A 8 17.85 13.05 7.97
C GLY A 8 17.75 11.55 8.26
N ASP A 9 16.65 10.90 7.87
CA ASP A 9 16.33 9.51 8.17
C ASP A 9 17.41 8.53 7.68
N LEU A 10 17.86 8.70 6.44
CA LEU A 10 18.97 7.90 5.88
C LEU A 10 20.22 8.02 6.75
N ALA A 11 20.60 9.22 7.16
CA ALA A 11 21.81 9.44 7.95
C ALA A 11 21.74 8.72 9.29
N VAL A 12 20.60 8.80 9.99
CA VAL A 12 20.37 8.06 11.24
C VAL A 12 20.49 6.57 11.02
N MET A 13 19.82 6.03 10.00
CA MET A 13 19.83 4.58 9.75
C MET A 13 21.22 4.07 9.36
N HIS A 14 22.01 4.82 8.59
CA HIS A 14 23.42 4.51 8.31
C HIS A 14 24.25 4.56 9.59
N GLY A 15 24.03 5.55 10.45
CA GLY A 15 24.67 5.63 11.76
C GLY A 15 24.35 4.44 12.67
N ILE A 16 23.09 3.99 12.70
CA ILE A 16 22.68 2.79 13.43
C ILE A 16 23.40 1.57 12.87
N ALA A 17 23.40 1.37 11.55
CA ALA A 17 24.13 0.25 10.92
C ALA A 17 25.63 0.30 11.26
N LYS A 18 26.25 1.48 11.17
CA LYS A 18 27.66 1.72 11.51
C LYS A 18 27.98 1.35 12.96
N ALA A 19 27.11 1.71 13.89
CA ALA A 19 27.25 1.37 15.31
C ALA A 19 27.05 -0.14 15.55
N LEU A 20 26.08 -0.78 14.89
CA LEU A 20 25.89 -2.23 14.94
C LEU A 20 27.13 -3.00 14.46
N PHE A 21 27.76 -2.53 13.38
CA PHE A 21 29.02 -3.09 12.89
C PHE A 21 30.15 -3.00 13.93
N ALA A 22 30.29 -1.86 14.61
CA ALA A 22 31.28 -1.70 15.67
C ALA A 22 31.00 -2.61 16.89
N LEU A 23 29.73 -2.78 17.28
CA LEU A 23 29.33 -3.70 18.34
C LEU A 23 29.61 -5.16 17.95
N ASP A 24 29.36 -5.52 16.69
CA ASP A 24 29.65 -6.86 16.17
C ASP A 24 31.16 -7.15 16.10
N ASP A 25 31.98 -6.17 15.73
CA ASP A 25 33.44 -6.31 15.73
C ASP A 25 33.98 -6.51 17.16
N ALA A 26 33.42 -5.78 18.14
CA ALA A 26 33.76 -6.00 19.55
C ALA A 26 33.36 -7.40 20.02
N ALA A 27 32.23 -7.94 19.54
CA ALA A 27 31.82 -9.32 19.83
C ALA A 27 32.75 -10.35 19.16
N LYS A 28 33.23 -10.10 17.93
CA LYS A 28 34.22 -10.98 17.26
C LYS A 28 35.54 -11.07 18.04
N ALA A 29 35.94 -9.97 18.69
CA ALA A 29 37.19 -9.90 19.47
C ALA A 29 37.10 -10.59 20.85
N ASP A 30 35.89 -10.85 21.35
CA ASP A 30 35.62 -11.46 22.66
C ASP A 30 34.79 -12.74 22.49
N PRO A 31 35.41 -13.94 22.53
CA PRO A 31 34.70 -15.21 22.32
C PRO A 31 33.57 -15.50 23.31
N SER A 32 33.47 -14.76 24.42
CA SER A 32 32.38 -14.89 25.39
C SER A 32 31.09 -14.17 24.97
N ARG A 33 31.14 -13.32 23.92
CA ARG A 33 30.01 -12.53 23.44
C ARG A 33 29.38 -13.16 22.21
N GLU A 34 28.05 -13.13 22.17
CA GLU A 34 27.30 -13.47 20.97
C GLU A 34 27.49 -12.39 19.89
N ARG A 35 27.54 -12.81 18.63
CA ARG A 35 27.55 -11.91 17.48
C ARG A 35 26.29 -11.04 17.48
N VAL A 36 26.44 -9.77 17.11
CA VAL A 36 25.32 -8.82 17.06
C VAL A 36 24.55 -8.98 15.77
N LEU A 37 25.23 -9.33 14.67
CA LEU A 37 24.58 -9.60 13.38
C LEU A 37 24.15 -11.06 13.28
N ASP A 38 23.03 -11.31 12.60
CA ASP A 38 22.57 -12.67 12.31
C ASP A 38 23.33 -13.20 11.08
N VAL A 39 24.56 -13.66 11.31
CA VAL A 39 25.50 -14.09 10.25
C VAL A 39 24.89 -15.20 9.38
N GLY A 40 24.29 -16.21 10.01
CA GLY A 40 23.66 -17.31 9.27
C GLY A 40 22.52 -16.83 8.37
N PHE A 41 21.71 -15.87 8.84
CA PHE A 41 20.69 -15.27 8.00
C PHE A 41 21.28 -14.45 6.84
N ILE A 42 22.31 -13.64 7.12
CA ILE A 42 22.99 -12.83 6.10
C ILE A 42 23.56 -13.72 4.98
N GLU A 43 24.30 -14.77 5.34
CA GLU A 43 24.93 -15.69 4.39
C GLU A 43 23.91 -16.46 3.55
N THR A 44 22.77 -16.84 4.15
CA THR A 44 21.78 -17.69 3.48
C THR A 44 20.76 -16.91 2.67
N HIS A 45 20.31 -15.75 3.15
CA HIS A 45 19.12 -15.06 2.64
C HIS A 45 19.37 -13.65 2.11
N THR A 46 20.62 -13.19 2.06
CA THR A 46 20.95 -11.85 1.57
C THR A 46 22.00 -11.89 0.47
N ASN A 47 22.17 -10.77 -0.22
CA ASN A 47 23.25 -10.56 -1.18
C ASN A 47 23.79 -9.13 -1.04
N GLY A 48 25.02 -8.90 -1.50
CA GLY A 48 25.64 -7.57 -1.50
C GLY A 48 26.02 -7.03 -0.12
N PHE A 49 26.07 -7.89 0.91
CA PHE A 49 26.35 -7.46 2.29
C PHE A 49 27.74 -6.83 2.44
N GLU A 50 28.80 -7.39 1.86
CA GLU A 50 30.15 -6.82 2.03
C GLU A 50 30.26 -5.42 1.42
N ALA A 51 29.67 -5.22 0.23
CA ALA A 51 29.65 -3.91 -0.42
C ALA A 51 28.87 -2.88 0.41
N PHE A 52 27.72 -3.29 0.98
CA PHE A 52 26.94 -2.45 1.89
C PHE A 52 27.74 -2.10 3.16
N GLU A 53 28.35 -3.09 3.81
CA GLU A 53 29.15 -2.88 5.02
C GLU A 53 30.30 -1.90 4.78
N GLN A 54 31.05 -2.10 3.69
CA GLN A 54 32.15 -1.20 3.30
C GLN A 54 31.66 0.23 3.07
N ALA A 55 30.55 0.39 2.35
CA ALA A 55 29.95 1.69 2.09
C ALA A 55 29.55 2.42 3.37
N VAL A 56 28.85 1.74 4.30
CA VAL A 56 28.45 2.33 5.59
C VAL A 56 29.68 2.68 6.46
N ARG A 57 30.69 1.81 6.47
CA ARG A 57 31.92 2.04 7.23
C ARG A 57 32.72 3.24 6.70
N ALA A 58 32.64 3.55 5.42
CA ALA A 58 33.30 4.70 4.82
C ALA A 58 32.66 6.06 5.17
N ILE A 59 31.38 6.10 5.56
CA ILE A 59 30.68 7.35 5.90
C ILE A 59 31.26 7.96 7.18
N ALA A 60 31.65 9.23 7.14
CA ALA A 60 32.18 9.91 8.32
C ALA A 60 31.07 10.17 9.36
N TRP A 61 31.38 10.00 10.65
CA TRP A 61 30.44 10.33 11.73
C TRP A 61 29.99 11.79 11.70
N THR A 62 30.90 12.71 11.33
CA THR A 62 30.58 14.13 11.16
C THR A 62 29.51 14.40 10.11
N ASP A 63 29.42 13.58 9.06
CA ASP A 63 28.35 13.68 8.07
C ASP A 63 27.04 13.12 8.61
N ILE A 64 27.09 11.98 9.30
CA ILE A 64 25.92 11.37 9.94
C ILE A 64 25.29 12.35 10.94
N GLU A 65 26.08 12.93 11.84
CA GLU A 65 25.58 13.87 12.86
C GLU A 65 24.98 15.13 12.22
N ARG A 66 25.66 15.70 11.21
CA ARG A 66 25.18 16.89 10.51
C ARG A 66 23.86 16.65 9.77
N GLU A 67 23.75 15.55 9.04
CA GLU A 67 22.57 15.30 8.21
C GLU A 67 21.38 14.78 9.02
N SER A 68 21.63 13.99 10.07
CA SER A 68 20.58 13.50 10.98
C SER A 68 20.08 14.54 11.97
N GLY A 69 20.94 15.47 12.39
CA GLY A 69 20.69 16.36 13.53
C GLY A 69 20.77 15.67 14.89
N LEU A 70 21.26 14.42 14.96
CA LEU A 70 21.47 13.69 16.21
C LEU A 70 22.95 13.60 16.56
N THR A 71 23.27 13.45 17.84
CA THR A 71 24.65 13.17 18.27
C THR A 71 25.01 11.70 17.99
N ARG A 72 26.30 11.42 17.82
CA ARG A 72 26.80 10.05 17.73
C ARG A 72 26.37 9.20 18.92
N ALA A 73 26.42 9.75 20.13
CA ALA A 73 26.03 9.05 21.35
C ALA A 73 24.55 8.62 21.34
N ASP A 74 23.66 9.47 20.83
CA ASP A 74 22.24 9.13 20.66
C ASP A 74 22.05 7.95 19.71
N ILE A 75 22.73 8.00 18.56
CA ILE A 75 22.65 6.95 17.53
C ILE A 75 23.24 5.63 18.02
N GLU A 76 24.39 5.67 18.70
CA GLU A 76 25.00 4.49 19.34
C GLU A 76 24.09 3.92 20.43
N GLY A 77 23.39 4.77 21.18
CA GLY A 77 22.37 4.35 22.14
C GLY A 77 21.21 3.59 21.50
N VAL A 78 20.68 4.08 20.38
CA VAL A 78 19.66 3.36 19.59
C VAL A 78 20.18 2.01 19.12
N ALA A 79 21.39 1.98 18.56
CA ALA A 79 22.01 0.75 18.08
C ALA A 79 22.22 -0.27 19.22
N ALA A 80 22.62 0.18 20.41
CA ALA A 80 22.80 -0.69 21.58
C ALA A 80 21.48 -1.32 22.04
N VAL A 81 20.39 -0.54 22.10
CA VAL A 81 19.05 -1.08 22.43
C VAL A 81 18.59 -2.08 21.37
N TYR A 82 18.73 -1.72 20.09
CA TYR A 82 18.38 -2.62 18.99
C TYR A 82 19.22 -3.89 18.99
N ALA A 83 20.50 -3.78 19.35
CA ALA A 83 21.43 -4.92 19.44
C ALA A 83 21.04 -5.94 20.51
N GLN A 84 20.38 -5.50 21.59
CA GLN A 84 19.93 -6.38 22.68
C GLN A 84 18.60 -7.10 22.37
N ALA A 85 17.82 -6.60 21.42
CA ALA A 85 16.51 -7.14 21.11
C ALA A 85 16.61 -8.46 20.32
N LYS A 86 16.01 -9.54 20.82
CA LYS A 86 15.96 -10.85 20.13
C LYS A 86 15.09 -10.83 18.87
N ALA A 87 14.04 -10.03 18.89
CA ALA A 87 13.11 -9.81 17.79
C ALA A 87 12.68 -8.34 17.81
N SER A 88 12.50 -7.74 16.64
CA SER A 88 12.08 -6.34 16.52
C SER A 88 11.17 -6.13 15.33
N ILE A 89 10.10 -5.36 15.56
CA ILE A 89 9.22 -4.88 14.50
C ILE A 89 9.60 -3.43 14.19
N LEU A 90 10.01 -3.18 12.96
CA LEU A 90 10.34 -1.84 12.45
C LEU A 90 9.08 -1.23 11.84
N ILE A 91 8.42 -0.38 12.62
CA ILE A 91 7.17 0.27 12.25
C ILE A 91 7.45 1.62 11.61
N TYR A 92 6.92 1.87 10.41
CA TYR A 92 7.10 3.15 9.71
C TYR A 92 5.84 3.57 8.96
N GLY A 93 5.77 4.84 8.59
CA GLY A 93 4.65 5.44 7.87
C GLY A 93 5.10 6.54 6.90
N MET A 94 4.21 7.50 6.67
CA MET A 94 4.41 8.55 5.66
C MET A 94 5.60 9.47 5.94
N GLY A 95 5.96 9.69 7.21
CA GLY A 95 7.16 10.46 7.58
C GLY A 95 8.47 9.84 7.10
N LEU A 96 8.45 8.62 6.57
CA LEU A 96 9.60 7.98 5.96
C LEU A 96 9.48 7.88 4.44
N THR A 97 8.26 7.62 3.94
CA THR A 97 8.01 7.35 2.52
C THR A 97 7.75 8.63 1.70
N GLN A 98 7.19 9.69 2.29
CA GLN A 98 6.87 10.95 1.61
C GLN A 98 8.06 11.93 1.63
N HIS A 99 9.24 11.42 1.29
CA HIS A 99 10.47 12.18 1.16
C HIS A 99 11.10 11.92 -0.21
N ARG A 100 11.98 12.84 -0.65
CA ARG A 100 12.74 12.68 -1.90
C ARG A 100 13.47 11.34 -2.00
N TYR A 101 13.98 10.85 -0.87
CA TYR A 101 14.69 9.56 -0.76
C TYR A 101 13.83 8.48 -0.07
N GLY A 102 12.50 8.56 -0.18
CA GLY A 102 11.60 7.65 0.53
C GLY A 102 11.78 6.17 0.18
N VAL A 103 12.12 5.85 -1.07
CA VAL A 103 12.46 4.47 -1.48
C VAL A 103 13.74 4.00 -0.80
N ASP A 104 14.77 4.84 -0.76
CA ASP A 104 16.05 4.51 -0.13
C ASP A 104 15.90 4.39 1.39
N ASN A 105 15.05 5.20 2.01
CA ASN A 105 14.70 5.06 3.41
C ASN A 105 14.12 3.67 3.70
N VAL A 106 13.14 3.21 2.90
CA VAL A 106 12.54 1.88 3.07
C VAL A 106 13.56 0.78 2.86
N ARG A 107 14.43 0.89 1.84
CA ARG A 107 15.53 -0.04 1.61
C ARG A 107 16.46 -0.12 2.82
N MET A 108 16.79 1.02 3.43
CA MET A 108 17.66 1.06 4.59
C MET A 108 17.02 0.44 5.84
N ILE A 109 15.71 0.64 6.06
CA ILE A 109 14.95 -0.10 7.08
C ILE A 109 15.04 -1.60 6.83
N CYS A 110 14.84 -2.04 5.58
CA CYS A 110 14.99 -3.45 5.23
C CYS A 110 16.41 -3.95 5.54
N ASN A 111 17.45 -3.19 5.19
CA ASN A 111 18.84 -3.56 5.48
C ASN A 111 19.08 -3.76 6.98
N LEU A 112 18.59 -2.85 7.83
CA LEU A 112 18.68 -3.00 9.29
C LEU A 112 17.93 -4.26 9.77
N ALA A 113 16.76 -4.54 9.23
CA ALA A 113 16.00 -5.76 9.54
C ALA A 113 16.79 -7.03 9.16
N LEU A 114 17.36 -7.04 7.95
CA LEU A 114 18.11 -8.18 7.39
C LEU A 114 19.42 -8.41 8.16
N MET A 115 20.15 -7.35 8.52
CA MET A 115 21.36 -7.41 9.35
C MET A 115 21.15 -8.19 10.66
N ARG A 116 19.94 -8.10 11.22
CA ARG A 116 19.54 -8.71 12.49
C ARG A 116 18.67 -9.95 12.34
N GLY A 117 18.45 -10.39 11.10
CA GLY A 117 17.58 -11.53 10.80
C GLY A 117 16.13 -11.33 11.28
N ASN A 118 15.66 -10.08 11.34
CA ASN A 118 14.29 -9.72 11.71
C ASN A 118 13.28 -9.98 10.58
N VAL A 119 13.46 -11.07 9.84
CA VAL A 119 12.58 -11.56 8.77
C VAL A 119 12.43 -13.07 8.96
N GLY A 120 11.21 -13.58 8.79
CA GLY A 120 10.92 -14.99 9.05
C GLY A 120 11.00 -15.39 10.54
N ARG A 121 10.95 -14.43 11.46
CA ARG A 121 11.10 -14.64 12.92
C ARG A 121 9.84 -14.15 13.66
N PRO A 122 9.22 -14.97 14.53
CA PRO A 122 8.10 -14.53 15.37
C PRO A 122 8.46 -13.30 16.20
N GLY A 123 7.56 -12.30 16.22
CA GLY A 123 7.78 -11.03 16.91
C GLY A 123 8.75 -10.07 16.20
N ALA A 124 9.15 -10.37 14.97
CA ALA A 124 10.00 -9.51 14.15
C ALA A 124 9.34 -9.16 12.81
N GLY A 125 9.87 -8.15 12.12
CA GLY A 125 9.47 -7.81 10.77
C GLY A 125 9.54 -6.32 10.48
N ILE A 126 9.17 -5.96 9.27
CA ILE A 126 8.88 -4.57 8.90
C ILE A 126 7.35 -4.39 8.86
N CYS A 127 6.87 -3.26 9.38
CA CYS A 127 5.44 -2.95 9.45
C CYS A 127 5.19 -1.55 8.86
N PRO A 128 4.94 -1.45 7.54
CA PRO A 128 4.43 -0.22 6.97
C PRO A 128 2.99 0.01 7.44
N VAL A 129 2.79 0.92 8.39
CA VAL A 129 1.44 1.32 8.83
C VAL A 129 0.84 2.19 7.74
N ARG A 130 -0.20 1.67 7.10
CA ARG A 130 -0.90 2.35 6.02
C ARG A 130 -2.11 3.11 6.56
N GLY A 131 -2.38 4.27 5.97
CA GLY A 131 -3.40 5.20 6.49
C GLY A 131 -4.84 4.83 6.15
N HIS A 132 -5.16 4.57 4.88
CA HIS A 132 -6.52 4.26 4.45
C HIS A 132 -6.89 2.80 4.77
N SER A 133 -8.17 2.57 5.11
CA SER A 133 -8.63 1.29 5.62
C SER A 133 -8.33 0.09 4.73
N ASN A 134 -8.39 0.24 3.40
CA ASN A 134 -8.21 -0.87 2.45
C ASN A 134 -7.17 -0.58 1.35
N VAL A 135 -6.21 0.30 1.60
CA VAL A 135 -5.15 0.58 0.61
C VAL A 135 -4.26 -0.65 0.36
N GLN A 136 -4.20 -1.56 1.32
CA GLN A 136 -3.55 -2.85 1.15
C GLN A 136 -4.38 -3.73 0.21
N GLY A 137 -5.65 -3.98 0.53
CA GLY A 137 -6.50 -4.90 -0.24
C GLY A 137 -6.68 -4.49 -1.69
N GLN A 138 -6.85 -3.20 -1.98
CA GLN A 138 -6.98 -2.74 -3.38
C GLN A 138 -5.76 -3.07 -4.24
N ARG A 139 -4.55 -2.98 -3.67
CA ARG A 139 -3.31 -3.31 -4.40
C ARG A 139 -3.18 -4.81 -4.56
N THR A 140 -3.56 -5.58 -3.54
CA THR A 140 -3.59 -7.05 -3.59
C THR A 140 -4.51 -7.59 -4.67
N VAL A 141 -5.66 -6.95 -4.91
CA VAL A 141 -6.62 -7.36 -5.95
C VAL A 141 -6.36 -6.74 -7.33
N GLY A 142 -5.20 -6.10 -7.53
CA GLY A 142 -4.75 -5.69 -8.85
C GLY A 142 -5.14 -4.28 -9.28
N ILE A 143 -5.53 -3.38 -8.37
CA ILE A 143 -5.62 -1.95 -8.69
C ILE A 143 -4.20 -1.40 -8.85
N SER A 144 -3.68 -1.40 -10.08
CA SER A 144 -2.36 -0.87 -10.42
C SER A 144 -2.29 -0.33 -11.84
N GLU A 145 -1.49 0.71 -11.99
CA GLU A 145 -1.04 1.27 -13.26
C GLU A 145 0.08 0.45 -13.93
N LYS A 146 0.65 -0.54 -13.23
CA LYS A 146 1.78 -1.35 -13.67
C LYS A 146 1.32 -2.76 -14.07
N PRO A 147 1.28 -3.08 -15.38
CA PRO A 147 0.87 -4.38 -15.89
C PRO A 147 1.61 -5.56 -15.26
N GLU A 148 2.90 -5.39 -14.97
CA GLU A 148 3.76 -6.43 -14.40
C GLU A 148 3.38 -6.87 -12.97
N LEU A 149 2.53 -6.09 -12.28
CA LEU A 149 2.06 -6.40 -10.93
C LEU A 149 0.69 -7.10 -10.90
N VAL A 150 0.06 -7.28 -12.06
CA VAL A 150 -1.30 -7.83 -12.19
C VAL A 150 -1.26 -9.06 -13.10
N PRO A 151 -1.92 -10.18 -12.76
CA PRO A 151 -1.95 -11.38 -13.59
C PRO A 151 -2.90 -11.19 -14.78
N LEU A 152 -2.55 -10.27 -15.69
CA LEU A 152 -3.39 -9.86 -16.81
C LEU A 152 -3.79 -11.03 -17.73
N ASP A 153 -2.93 -12.03 -17.92
CA ASP A 153 -3.28 -13.21 -18.73
C ASP A 153 -4.43 -14.03 -18.12
N ARG A 154 -4.52 -14.08 -16.78
CA ARG A 154 -5.65 -14.72 -16.09
C ARG A 154 -6.92 -13.90 -16.26
N LEU A 155 -6.84 -12.57 -16.15
CA LEU A 155 -7.98 -11.68 -16.35
C LEU A 155 -8.49 -11.73 -17.80
N ASP A 156 -7.57 -11.77 -18.77
CA ASP A 156 -7.90 -11.94 -20.19
C ASP A 156 -8.68 -13.23 -20.43
N ALA A 157 -8.19 -14.35 -19.86
CA ALA A 157 -8.88 -15.64 -19.95
C ALA A 157 -10.23 -15.65 -19.22
N GLN A 158 -10.31 -15.07 -18.02
CA GLN A 158 -11.50 -15.07 -17.19
C GLN A 158 -12.65 -14.22 -17.78
N TYR A 159 -12.31 -13.13 -18.45
CA TYR A 159 -13.30 -12.16 -18.95
C TYR A 159 -13.33 -12.03 -20.47
N GLY A 160 -12.51 -12.81 -21.18
CA GLY A 160 -12.50 -12.92 -22.63
C GLY A 160 -12.14 -11.62 -23.36
N PHE A 161 -11.29 -10.77 -22.78
CA PHE A 161 -10.76 -9.56 -23.42
C PHE A 161 -9.23 -9.56 -23.42
N SER A 162 -8.61 -8.59 -24.09
CA SER A 162 -7.17 -8.38 -24.00
C SER A 162 -6.87 -7.07 -23.28
N ALA A 163 -6.29 -7.17 -22.08
CA ALA A 163 -5.90 -6.01 -21.29
C ALA A 163 -4.68 -5.31 -21.88
N PRO A 164 -4.62 -3.96 -21.85
CA PRO A 164 -3.42 -3.21 -22.25
C PRO A 164 -2.19 -3.65 -21.45
N ARG A 165 -1.07 -3.85 -22.15
CA ARG A 165 0.21 -4.26 -21.54
C ARG A 165 1.20 -3.10 -21.38
N THR A 166 0.78 -1.90 -21.74
CA THR A 166 1.53 -0.66 -21.51
C THR A 166 1.22 -0.11 -20.13
N LYS A 167 2.24 0.44 -19.45
CA LYS A 167 2.05 1.11 -18.17
C LYS A 167 1.04 2.26 -18.29
N GLY A 168 0.08 2.30 -17.37
CA GLY A 168 -0.86 3.41 -17.21
C GLY A 168 -0.26 4.60 -16.47
N LEU A 169 -1.05 5.65 -16.29
CA LEU A 169 -0.66 6.82 -15.51
C LEU A 169 -0.80 6.55 -14.01
N ASP A 170 0.20 6.92 -13.23
CA ASP A 170 0.07 7.06 -11.78
C ASP A 170 -0.50 8.45 -11.42
N THR A 171 -0.57 8.77 -10.12
CA THR A 171 -1.05 10.09 -9.66
C THR A 171 -0.27 11.25 -10.28
N VAL A 172 1.06 11.16 -10.38
CA VAL A 172 1.89 12.24 -10.91
C VAL A 172 1.67 12.37 -12.41
N GLY A 173 1.71 11.27 -13.15
CA GLY A 173 1.44 11.27 -14.58
C GLY A 173 0.01 11.74 -14.92
N THR A 174 -0.97 11.46 -14.05
CA THR A 174 -2.32 12.01 -14.21
C THR A 174 -2.35 13.52 -14.03
N VAL A 175 -1.64 14.06 -13.02
CA VAL A 175 -1.54 15.51 -12.81
C VAL A 175 -0.86 16.19 -13.99
N GLU A 176 0.27 15.65 -14.46
CA GLU A 176 0.98 16.15 -15.65
C GLU A 176 0.07 16.10 -16.88
N GLY A 177 -0.64 14.98 -17.09
CA GLY A 177 -1.53 14.81 -18.23
C GLY A 177 -2.76 15.72 -18.22
N VAL A 178 -3.25 16.12 -17.04
CA VAL A 178 -4.30 17.15 -16.94
C VAL A 178 -3.74 18.52 -17.31
N ILE A 179 -2.52 18.84 -16.86
CA ILE A 179 -1.88 20.13 -17.11
C ILE A 179 -1.49 20.29 -18.60
N ASP A 180 -0.98 19.24 -19.23
CA ASP A 180 -0.58 19.28 -20.65
C ASP A 180 -1.74 19.02 -21.63
N GLY A 181 -2.90 18.59 -21.12
CA GLY A 181 -4.12 18.34 -21.90
C GLY A 181 -4.21 16.96 -22.55
N SER A 182 -3.27 16.04 -22.27
CA SER A 182 -3.34 14.65 -22.77
C SER A 182 -4.40 13.79 -22.07
N VAL A 183 -4.76 14.13 -20.82
CA VAL A 183 -5.89 13.54 -20.10
C VAL A 183 -7.15 14.35 -20.41
N HIS A 184 -8.18 13.68 -20.91
CA HIS A 184 -9.43 14.32 -21.34
C HIS A 184 -10.61 14.06 -20.39
N ALA A 185 -10.54 13.02 -19.56
CA ALA A 185 -11.60 12.64 -18.65
C ALA A 185 -11.03 12.06 -17.35
N PHE A 186 -11.74 12.29 -16.24
CA PHE A 186 -11.40 11.77 -14.92
C PHE A 186 -12.63 11.10 -14.28
N ILE A 187 -12.45 9.90 -13.73
CA ILE A 187 -13.47 9.22 -12.92
C ILE A 187 -12.85 8.90 -11.56
N GLY A 188 -13.36 9.52 -10.51
CA GLY A 188 -12.95 9.28 -9.13
C GLY A 188 -13.95 8.37 -8.43
N LEU A 189 -13.51 7.20 -7.96
CA LEU A 189 -14.25 6.37 -7.02
C LEU A 189 -13.80 6.73 -5.61
N GLY A 190 -14.49 7.70 -5.02
CA GLY A 190 -14.10 8.35 -3.78
C GLY A 190 -12.85 9.24 -3.89
N GLY A 191 -12.43 9.75 -2.74
CA GLY A 191 -11.23 10.57 -2.61
C GLY A 191 -11.42 12.06 -2.90
N ASN A 192 -10.34 12.82 -2.72
CA ASN A 192 -10.30 14.26 -2.88
C ASN A 192 -9.09 14.64 -3.75
N PHE A 193 -9.02 14.03 -4.95
CA PHE A 193 -7.82 14.01 -5.81
C PHE A 193 -7.21 15.40 -6.03
N VAL A 194 -8.03 16.37 -6.43
CA VAL A 194 -7.59 17.74 -6.73
C VAL A 194 -6.88 18.39 -5.53
N ARG A 195 -7.43 18.23 -4.33
CA ARG A 195 -6.81 18.76 -3.09
C ARG A 195 -5.66 17.92 -2.55
N ALA A 196 -5.63 16.64 -2.85
CA ALA A 196 -4.59 15.73 -2.38
C ALA A 196 -3.32 15.79 -3.24
N ALA A 197 -3.45 16.23 -4.50
CA ALA A 197 -2.32 16.42 -5.39
C ALA A 197 -1.44 17.61 -4.94
N PRO A 198 -0.10 17.47 -4.97
CA PRO A 198 0.82 18.49 -4.44
C PRO A 198 0.77 19.82 -5.23
N GLU A 199 0.61 19.76 -6.55
CA GLU A 199 0.55 20.94 -7.44
C GLU A 199 -0.90 21.44 -7.59
N THR A 200 -1.61 21.62 -6.47
CA THR A 200 -3.06 21.87 -6.45
C THR A 200 -3.47 23.05 -7.34
N GLU A 201 -2.81 24.20 -7.22
CA GLU A 201 -3.19 25.42 -7.97
C GLU A 201 -3.08 25.23 -9.48
N ARG A 202 -1.99 24.58 -9.93
CA ARG A 202 -1.79 24.28 -11.35
C ARG A 202 -2.81 23.26 -11.85
N LEU A 203 -3.06 22.22 -11.06
CA LEU A 203 -4.06 21.21 -11.39
C LEU A 203 -5.45 21.84 -11.51
N GLU A 204 -5.87 22.66 -10.54
CA GLU A 204 -7.17 23.34 -10.54
C GLU A 204 -7.34 24.26 -11.76
N ALA A 205 -6.28 24.98 -12.17
CA ALA A 205 -6.32 25.87 -13.32
C ALA A 205 -6.64 25.16 -14.65
N HIS A 206 -6.20 23.90 -14.79
CA HIS A 206 -6.40 23.07 -15.98
C HIS A 206 -7.56 22.07 -15.84
N TRP A 207 -8.07 21.83 -14.64
CA TRP A 207 -9.15 20.86 -14.41
C TRP A 207 -10.43 21.15 -15.20
N LYS A 208 -10.73 22.44 -15.39
CA LYS A 208 -11.86 22.92 -16.20
C LYS A 208 -11.79 22.52 -17.69
N ASP A 209 -10.60 22.18 -18.17
CA ASP A 209 -10.37 21.83 -19.57
C ASP A 209 -10.73 20.35 -19.85
N LEU A 210 -10.82 19.52 -18.80
CA LEU A 210 -11.32 18.15 -18.91
C LEU A 210 -12.72 18.12 -19.51
N ALA A 211 -12.92 17.27 -20.51
CA ALA A 211 -14.22 17.10 -21.14
C ALA A 211 -15.24 16.51 -20.15
N LEU A 212 -14.80 15.58 -19.30
CA LEU A 212 -15.66 14.90 -18.34
C LEU A 212 -14.95 14.70 -16.99
N THR A 213 -15.64 15.07 -15.91
CA THR A 213 -15.24 14.74 -14.54
C THR A 213 -16.38 14.02 -13.84
N VAL A 214 -16.18 12.77 -13.45
CA VAL A 214 -17.15 11.97 -12.68
C VAL A 214 -16.60 11.77 -11.27
N GLN A 215 -17.41 12.05 -10.27
CA GLN A 215 -17.08 11.81 -8.86
C GLN A 215 -18.13 10.86 -8.28
N ILE A 216 -17.73 9.68 -7.86
CA ILE A 216 -18.55 8.74 -7.09
C ILE A 216 -18.23 8.98 -5.62
N ALA A 217 -19.20 9.45 -4.84
CA ALA A 217 -18.91 9.96 -3.51
C ALA A 217 -20.00 9.72 -2.47
N THR A 218 -19.56 9.43 -1.25
CA THR A 218 -20.41 9.25 -0.07
C THR A 218 -20.78 10.57 0.61
N LYS A 219 -20.00 11.63 0.37
CA LYS A 219 -20.25 12.99 0.85
C LYS A 219 -19.55 14.03 -0.03
N LEU A 220 -20.04 15.26 0.02
CA LEU A 220 -19.39 16.37 -0.67
C LEU A 220 -18.00 16.67 -0.10
N ASN A 221 -17.05 16.98 -0.99
CA ASN A 221 -15.72 17.45 -0.64
C ASN A 221 -15.25 18.55 -1.63
N ARG A 222 -14.04 19.09 -1.42
CA ARG A 222 -13.53 20.22 -2.18
C ARG A 222 -13.34 19.92 -3.66
N SER A 223 -12.91 18.71 -4.05
CA SER A 223 -12.79 18.33 -5.47
C SER A 223 -14.11 18.46 -6.23
N HIS A 224 -15.27 18.35 -5.57
CA HIS A 224 -16.57 18.42 -6.25
C HIS A 224 -16.97 19.85 -6.62
N LEU A 225 -16.23 20.86 -6.13
CA LEU A 225 -16.38 22.26 -6.54
C LEU A 225 -15.51 22.62 -7.75
N VAL A 226 -14.62 21.72 -8.15
CA VAL A 226 -13.72 21.90 -9.29
C VAL A 226 -14.19 20.98 -10.41
N CYS A 227 -14.91 21.55 -11.37
CA CYS A 227 -15.60 20.82 -12.42
C CYS A 227 -14.85 20.90 -13.75
N GLY A 228 -14.88 19.80 -14.52
CA GLY A 228 -14.60 19.86 -15.96
C GLY A 228 -15.77 20.47 -16.72
N ARG A 229 -15.70 20.44 -18.06
CA ARG A 229 -16.77 20.96 -18.94
C ARG A 229 -18.11 20.27 -18.72
N THR A 230 -18.08 18.96 -18.46
CA THR A 230 -19.22 18.21 -17.97
C THR A 230 -18.83 17.54 -16.66
N ALA A 231 -19.60 17.79 -15.60
CA ALA A 231 -19.35 17.22 -14.29
C ALA A 231 -20.55 16.38 -13.84
N LEU A 232 -20.27 15.14 -13.44
CA LEU A 232 -21.24 14.23 -12.85
C LEU A 232 -20.83 13.94 -11.42
N LEU A 233 -21.76 14.07 -10.50
CA LEU A 233 -21.63 13.57 -9.13
C LEU A 233 -22.61 12.41 -8.97
N LEU A 234 -22.09 11.24 -8.62
CA LEU A 234 -22.84 10.03 -8.37
C LEU A 234 -22.78 9.73 -6.86
N PRO A 235 -23.78 10.15 -6.08
CA PRO A 235 -23.85 9.79 -4.67
C PRO A 235 -23.88 8.27 -4.51
N CYS A 236 -23.07 7.75 -3.60
CA CYS A 236 -23.01 6.31 -3.32
C CYS A 236 -23.15 6.00 -1.83
N LEU A 237 -23.51 4.76 -1.55
CA LEU A 237 -23.53 4.24 -0.18
C LEU A 237 -22.14 4.33 0.46
N GLY A 238 -22.10 4.86 1.67
CA GLY A 238 -20.95 4.79 2.55
C GLY A 238 -20.79 3.40 3.17
N ARG A 239 -19.55 3.07 3.56
CA ARG A 239 -19.21 1.77 4.18
C ARG A 239 -19.99 1.45 5.46
N ILE A 240 -20.57 2.46 6.12
CA ILE A 240 -21.37 2.29 7.34
C ILE A 240 -22.85 2.01 7.04
N GLU A 241 -23.29 2.25 5.81
CA GLU A 241 -24.68 2.07 5.38
C GLU A 241 -24.88 0.62 4.94
N LYS A 242 -26.01 0.03 5.32
CA LYS A 242 -26.41 -1.29 4.88
C LYS A 242 -26.66 -1.28 3.38
N ASP A 243 -26.21 -2.33 2.72
CA ASP A 243 -26.48 -2.56 1.32
C ASP A 243 -27.24 -3.88 1.20
N VAL A 244 -28.53 -3.82 0.88
CA VAL A 244 -29.40 -4.99 0.77
C VAL A 244 -29.64 -5.27 -0.70
N GLN A 245 -29.10 -6.39 -1.17
CA GLN A 245 -29.21 -6.84 -2.55
C GLN A 245 -30.06 -8.11 -2.62
N ARG A 246 -30.20 -8.67 -3.82
CA ARG A 246 -31.04 -9.86 -4.04
C ARG A 246 -30.64 -11.06 -3.17
N SER A 247 -29.34 -11.26 -2.89
CA SER A 247 -28.88 -12.33 -2.01
C SER A 247 -28.97 -12.01 -0.51
N GLY A 248 -29.41 -10.79 -0.14
CA GLY A 248 -29.54 -10.33 1.24
C GLY A 248 -28.63 -9.15 1.58
N GLU A 249 -28.38 -8.93 2.87
CA GLU A 249 -27.43 -7.91 3.32
C GLU A 249 -26.01 -8.26 2.85
N GLN A 250 -25.39 -7.33 2.14
CA GLN A 250 -24.05 -7.48 1.61
C GLN A 250 -22.99 -6.99 2.61
N CYS A 251 -21.77 -7.49 2.45
CA CYS A 251 -20.61 -6.98 3.17
C CYS A 251 -19.40 -6.84 2.24
N VAL A 252 -18.59 -5.84 2.52
CA VAL A 252 -17.30 -5.63 1.85
C VAL A 252 -16.18 -6.27 2.67
N THR A 253 -15.03 -6.50 2.04
CA THR A 253 -13.83 -7.03 2.70
C THR A 253 -12.71 -6.01 2.72
N VAL A 254 -11.92 -6.05 3.78
CA VAL A 254 -10.79 -5.14 4.00
C VAL A 254 -9.56 -5.97 4.33
N GLU A 255 -8.43 -5.67 3.70
CA GLU A 255 -7.10 -6.14 4.15
C GLU A 255 -6.42 -5.00 4.94
N ASP A 256 -6.07 -5.26 6.19
CA ASP A 256 -5.41 -4.28 7.06
C ASP A 256 -3.89 -4.21 6.85
N SER A 257 -3.21 -3.30 7.56
CA SER A 257 -1.75 -3.12 7.45
C SER A 257 -0.93 -4.33 7.92
N THR A 258 -1.55 -5.27 8.62
CA THR A 258 -0.95 -6.54 9.06
C THR A 258 -1.22 -7.69 8.11
N THR A 259 -1.77 -7.42 6.92
CA THR A 259 -2.16 -8.40 5.90
C THR A 259 -3.27 -9.35 6.35
N CYS A 260 -4.11 -8.91 7.29
CA CYS A 260 -5.29 -9.66 7.72
C CYS A 260 -6.52 -9.19 6.94
N ILE A 261 -7.27 -10.14 6.37
CA ILE A 261 -8.50 -9.89 5.63
C ILE A 261 -9.69 -10.15 6.55
N HIS A 262 -10.61 -9.19 6.65
CA HIS A 262 -11.82 -9.33 7.45
C HIS A 262 -13.04 -8.67 6.78
N ALA A 263 -14.23 -9.12 7.17
CA ALA A 263 -15.48 -8.51 6.74
C ALA A 263 -15.69 -7.11 7.35
N SER A 264 -16.42 -6.25 6.64
CA SER A 264 -16.91 -4.96 7.11
C SER A 264 -18.37 -4.83 6.73
N PHE A 265 -19.23 -4.74 7.74
CA PHE A 265 -20.68 -4.63 7.59
C PHE A 265 -21.14 -3.20 7.79
N GLY A 266 -22.04 -2.74 6.93
CA GLY A 266 -22.84 -1.55 7.18
C GLY A 266 -23.89 -1.85 8.24
N THR A 267 -24.14 -0.92 9.16
CA THR A 267 -25.11 -1.08 10.26
C THR A 267 -26.14 0.03 10.31
N SER A 268 -25.91 1.14 9.62
CA SER A 268 -26.82 2.26 9.50
C SER A 268 -27.74 2.09 8.30
N GLU A 269 -28.97 2.59 8.37
CA GLU A 269 -29.82 2.66 7.19
C GLU A 269 -29.25 3.68 6.18
N PRO A 270 -29.36 3.43 4.87
CA PRO A 270 -28.97 4.40 3.85
C PRO A 270 -29.60 5.78 4.06
N ALA A 271 -28.84 6.84 3.79
CA ALA A 271 -29.33 8.21 3.89
C ALA A 271 -30.44 8.54 2.88
N SER A 272 -30.53 7.78 1.78
CA SER A 272 -31.60 7.84 0.79
C SER A 272 -31.71 6.50 0.04
N ASP A 273 -32.94 6.17 -0.36
CA ASP A 273 -33.30 5.05 -1.25
C ASP A 273 -32.78 5.19 -2.69
N GLN A 274 -32.27 6.37 -3.08
CA GLN A 274 -31.68 6.63 -4.40
C GLN A 274 -30.19 6.33 -4.44
N LEU A 275 -29.55 6.06 -3.30
CA LEU A 275 -28.13 5.75 -3.25
C LEU A 275 -27.88 4.36 -3.84
N LEU A 276 -26.89 4.28 -4.72
CA LEU A 276 -26.38 3.02 -5.24
C LEU A 276 -25.06 2.66 -4.56
N SER A 277 -24.77 1.37 -4.46
CA SER A 277 -23.48 0.89 -4.01
C SER A 277 -22.38 1.14 -5.06
N GLU A 278 -21.11 1.16 -4.64
CA GLU A 278 -19.99 1.29 -5.57
C GLU A 278 -19.98 0.18 -6.63
N PRO A 279 -20.21 -1.11 -6.29
CA PRO A 279 -20.38 -2.18 -7.30
C PRO A 279 -21.54 -1.93 -8.26
N ALA A 280 -22.69 -1.47 -7.77
CA ALA A 280 -23.85 -1.15 -8.62
C ALA A 280 -23.54 -0.03 -9.62
N ILE A 281 -22.83 1.01 -9.20
CA ILE A 281 -22.42 2.12 -10.08
C ILE A 281 -21.43 1.63 -11.14
N VAL A 282 -20.39 0.89 -10.74
CA VAL A 282 -19.38 0.36 -11.67
C VAL A 282 -20.02 -0.58 -12.69
N ALA A 283 -20.86 -1.51 -12.24
CA ALA A 283 -21.63 -2.42 -13.09
C ALA A 283 -22.58 -1.66 -14.03
N GLY A 284 -23.26 -0.62 -13.52
CA GLY A 284 -24.14 0.24 -14.30
C GLY A 284 -23.41 0.96 -15.44
N ILE A 285 -22.23 1.53 -15.17
CA ILE A 285 -21.38 2.16 -16.19
C ILE A 285 -20.98 1.15 -17.26
N ALA A 286 -20.53 -0.05 -16.85
CA ALA A 286 -20.10 -1.09 -17.79
C ALA A 286 -21.25 -1.56 -18.70
N ARG A 287 -22.43 -1.80 -18.12
CA ARG A 287 -23.63 -2.20 -18.86
C ARG A 287 -24.18 -1.09 -19.76
N ALA A 288 -24.05 0.17 -19.38
CA ALA A 288 -24.44 1.30 -20.23
C ALA A 288 -23.51 1.46 -21.44
N TRP A 289 -22.21 1.18 -21.27
CA TRP A 289 -21.23 1.25 -22.36
C TRP A 289 -21.37 0.09 -23.36
N LYS A 290 -21.58 -1.15 -22.86
CA LYS A 290 -21.77 -2.35 -23.68
C LYS A 290 -22.93 -3.21 -23.16
N PRO A 291 -24.19 -2.87 -23.52
CA PRO A 291 -25.36 -3.56 -22.97
C PRO A 291 -25.45 -5.03 -23.40
N ASP A 292 -24.93 -5.37 -24.58
CA ASP A 292 -24.98 -6.72 -25.15
C ASP A 292 -23.80 -7.61 -24.71
N ASP A 293 -22.82 -7.06 -23.97
CA ASP A 293 -21.64 -7.81 -23.53
C ASP A 293 -21.93 -8.57 -22.23
N THR A 294 -22.11 -9.87 -22.37
CA THR A 294 -22.46 -10.77 -21.26
C THR A 294 -21.27 -11.54 -20.69
N ARG A 295 -20.02 -11.22 -21.11
CA ARG A 295 -18.83 -11.96 -20.64
C ARG A 295 -18.60 -11.79 -19.14
N VAL A 296 -18.89 -10.61 -18.62
CA VAL A 296 -18.87 -10.33 -17.18
C VAL A 296 -20.30 -10.33 -16.64
N PRO A 297 -20.63 -11.12 -15.60
CA PRO A 297 -21.98 -11.22 -15.08
C PRO A 297 -22.28 -10.04 -14.13
N TRP A 298 -22.23 -8.82 -14.65
CA TRP A 298 -22.31 -7.56 -13.89
C TRP A 298 -23.48 -7.53 -12.89
N GLN A 299 -24.69 -7.93 -13.31
CA GLN A 299 -25.84 -7.91 -12.42
C GLN A 299 -25.72 -8.97 -11.31
N ALA A 300 -25.17 -10.15 -11.60
CA ALA A 300 -24.98 -11.17 -10.58
C ALA A 300 -23.98 -10.71 -9.50
N TRP A 301 -22.93 -9.98 -9.89
CA TRP A 301 -21.98 -9.38 -8.97
C TRP A 301 -22.56 -8.26 -8.11
N VAL A 302 -23.55 -7.53 -8.62
CA VAL A 302 -24.32 -6.56 -7.82
C VAL A 302 -25.26 -7.28 -6.86
N ASP A 303 -25.95 -8.31 -7.35
CA ASP A 303 -26.92 -9.10 -6.60
C ASP A 303 -26.27 -9.88 -5.43
N ASP A 304 -24.99 -10.29 -5.59
CA ASP A 304 -24.22 -11.08 -4.61
C ASP A 304 -22.71 -10.78 -4.66
N TYR A 305 -22.19 -10.12 -3.61
CA TYR A 305 -20.77 -9.79 -3.47
C TYR A 305 -19.89 -11.02 -3.22
N GLY A 306 -20.50 -12.16 -2.86
CA GLY A 306 -19.82 -13.46 -2.81
C GLY A 306 -19.20 -13.82 -4.16
N LEU A 307 -19.90 -13.56 -5.26
CA LEU A 307 -19.43 -13.87 -6.61
C LEU A 307 -18.24 -13.00 -7.05
N VAL A 308 -18.15 -11.77 -6.53
CA VAL A 308 -16.96 -10.93 -6.73
C VAL A 308 -15.75 -11.51 -5.99
N ARG A 309 -15.95 -12.04 -4.78
CA ARG A 309 -14.88 -12.70 -4.01
C ARG A 309 -14.45 -14.01 -4.66
N ASP A 310 -15.37 -14.80 -5.21
CA ASP A 310 -15.03 -15.99 -6.00
C ASP A 310 -14.21 -15.62 -7.24
N ALA A 311 -14.55 -14.51 -7.90
CA ALA A 311 -13.78 -14.01 -9.04
C ALA A 311 -12.36 -13.54 -8.64
N ILE A 312 -12.21 -12.90 -7.47
CA ILE A 312 -10.91 -12.54 -6.89
C ILE A 312 -10.10 -13.80 -6.59
N GLU A 313 -10.72 -14.81 -5.98
CA GLU A 313 -10.07 -16.09 -5.69
C GLU A 313 -9.60 -16.79 -6.97
N ALA A 314 -10.43 -16.83 -8.02
CA ALA A 314 -10.03 -17.38 -9.32
C ALA A 314 -8.82 -16.65 -9.92
N THR A 315 -8.71 -15.34 -9.72
CA THR A 315 -7.56 -14.55 -10.19
C THR A 315 -6.30 -14.83 -9.35
N TYR A 316 -6.47 -14.92 -8.03
CA TYR A 316 -5.38 -14.99 -7.02
C TYR A 316 -5.55 -16.18 -6.05
N PRO A 317 -5.58 -17.43 -6.53
CA PRO A 317 -5.96 -18.60 -5.75
C PRO A 317 -5.05 -18.84 -4.55
N ASP A 318 -3.73 -18.64 -4.71
CA ASP A 318 -2.77 -18.84 -3.63
C ASP A 318 -2.94 -17.84 -2.48
N GLN A 319 -3.46 -16.65 -2.77
CA GLN A 319 -3.62 -15.58 -1.79
C GLN A 319 -5.01 -15.61 -1.12
N PHE A 320 -6.03 -16.01 -1.86
CA PHE A 320 -7.44 -15.90 -1.44
C PHE A 320 -8.18 -17.23 -1.27
N ARG A 321 -7.54 -18.39 -1.44
CA ARG A 321 -8.15 -19.74 -1.26
C ARG A 321 -9.28 -19.81 -0.25
N ASP A 322 -10.43 -20.36 -0.61
CA ASP A 322 -11.60 -20.47 0.26
C ASP A 322 -12.10 -19.10 0.77
N PHE A 323 -12.11 -18.06 -0.07
CA PHE A 323 -12.32 -16.66 0.36
C PHE A 323 -13.64 -16.51 1.12
N ASN A 324 -14.75 -16.90 0.49
CA ASN A 324 -16.08 -16.80 1.10
C ASN A 324 -16.20 -17.65 2.37
N ALA A 325 -15.63 -18.86 2.39
CA ALA A 325 -15.70 -19.74 3.56
C ALA A 325 -14.94 -19.19 4.78
N ARG A 326 -13.85 -18.45 4.55
CA ARG A 326 -13.02 -17.87 5.62
C ARG A 326 -13.52 -16.52 6.14
N LEU A 327 -14.51 -15.91 5.48
CA LEU A 327 -15.02 -14.57 5.82
C LEU A 327 -15.52 -14.44 7.27
N HIS A 328 -16.05 -15.53 7.82
CA HIS A 328 -16.59 -15.59 9.19
C HIS A 328 -15.56 -15.94 10.26
N THR A 329 -14.27 -16.04 9.90
CA THR A 329 -13.20 -16.26 10.86
C THR A 329 -13.14 -15.09 11.85
N PRO A 330 -13.31 -15.31 13.17
CA PRO A 330 -13.22 -14.23 14.15
C PRO A 330 -11.86 -13.53 14.09
N GLY A 331 -11.87 -12.20 13.94
CA GLY A 331 -10.66 -11.39 13.77
C GLY A 331 -10.06 -11.39 12.36
N GLY A 332 -10.69 -12.08 11.40
CA GLY A 332 -10.22 -12.19 10.02
C GLY A 332 -9.24 -13.34 9.81
N PHE A 333 -8.74 -13.44 8.58
CA PHE A 333 -7.76 -14.45 8.18
C PHE A 333 -6.54 -13.79 7.51
N PRO A 334 -5.31 -14.21 7.86
CA PRO A 334 -4.11 -13.64 7.28
C PRO A 334 -3.92 -14.11 5.83
N ARG A 335 -3.46 -13.20 4.97
CA ARG A 335 -2.93 -13.52 3.65
C ARG A 335 -1.57 -14.22 3.80
N PRO A 336 -1.21 -15.18 2.94
CA PRO A 336 0.14 -15.74 2.96
C PRO A 336 1.17 -14.66 2.61
N VAL A 337 2.14 -14.48 3.51
CA VAL A 337 3.29 -13.58 3.34
C VAL A 337 4.55 -14.41 3.41
N GLY A 338 5.26 -14.58 2.29
CA GLY A 338 6.47 -15.41 2.23
C GLY A 338 7.52 -15.01 3.26
N ALA A 339 7.74 -13.70 3.45
CA ALA A 339 8.68 -13.16 4.42
C ALA A 339 8.34 -13.42 5.90
N ARG A 340 7.17 -13.98 6.20
CA ARG A 340 6.79 -14.43 7.55
C ARG A 340 7.51 -15.72 7.94
N GLU A 341 7.97 -16.48 6.96
CA GLU A 341 8.63 -17.77 7.14
C GLU A 341 10.11 -17.62 6.75
N ARG A 342 11.03 -18.07 7.60
CA ARG A 342 12.46 -18.16 7.25
C ARG A 342 12.67 -19.46 6.48
N ARG A 343 12.65 -19.37 5.14
CA ARG A 343 12.78 -20.51 4.22
C ARG A 343 13.81 -20.24 3.14
#